data_AF-A0A3R8NYF5-F1
#
_entry.id   AF-A0A3R8NYF5-F1
#
_cell.length_a   1.000
_cell.length_b   1.000
_cell.length_c   1.000
_cell.angle_alpha   90.00
_cell.angle_beta   90.00
_cell.angle_gamma   90.00
#
_symmetry.space_group_name_H-M   'P 1'
#
loop_
_entity.id
_entity.type
_entity.pdbx_description
1 polymer ?
#
loop_
_entity_poly.entity_id
_entity_poly.type
_entity_poly.pdbx_seq_one_letter_code
_entity_poly.pdbx_strand_id
1 'polypeptide(L)'
;MKWLPGGWQRADWSEPTRTIPRSTARYNSGRPAAEPVRPPAGAPAPALLGADAHDIDVSAAGFRSLLIGGGISGLGTVLCAAALVNSGSTVGLWIWQLLFGVVFLWFVMGSRGMLRGRGFLIDRSGFYARTTGEVVGVDWREIQAVGIGTLPWIENKRPVNPERRLALEIYPADPGFAERHPELERWWVEEPPTVQGLPPDRYRFHLPPFSRLPKDLEDAIRDIAPQKWVGRYRRHLPPPPQG
;
A
#
# COMPACT_ATOMS: atom_id res chain seq x y z
N MET A 1 -25.72 8.47 -0.07
CA MET A 1 -24.69 7.54 0.44
C MET A 1 -23.48 8.36 0.87
N LYS A 2 -23.10 8.27 2.16
CA LYS A 2 -22.11 9.18 2.78
C LYS A 2 -20.69 8.64 2.54
N TRP A 3 -19.95 9.33 1.69
CA TRP A 3 -18.58 9.00 1.26
C TRP A 3 -17.59 9.22 2.41
N LEU A 4 -16.85 8.19 2.83
CA LEU A 4 -15.79 8.28 3.84
C LEU A 4 -14.40 8.24 3.17
N PRO A 5 -13.45 9.08 3.60
CA PRO A 5 -12.10 9.16 3.04
C PRO A 5 -11.24 8.03 3.61
N GLY A 6 -10.52 7.29 2.76
CA GLY A 6 -9.56 6.30 3.22
C GLY A 6 -8.90 5.58 2.07
N GLY A 7 -7.79 6.13 1.58
CA GLY A 7 -6.88 5.37 0.69
C GLY A 7 -6.30 4.20 1.48
N TRP A 8 -6.28 3.00 0.90
CA TRP A 8 -5.78 1.71 1.45
C TRP A 8 -6.38 1.21 2.77
N GLN A 9 -7.00 2.06 3.57
CA GLN A 9 -7.48 1.76 4.93
C GLN A 9 -8.74 0.87 4.94
N ARG A 10 -9.53 0.80 3.86
CA ARG A 10 -10.69 -0.11 3.80
C ARG A 10 -10.33 -1.60 3.70
N ALA A 11 -9.11 -1.96 3.30
CA ALA A 11 -8.75 -3.37 3.18
C ALA A 11 -8.75 -4.12 4.53
N ASP A 12 -8.70 -3.40 5.66
CA ASP A 12 -8.54 -3.99 7.00
C ASP A 12 -9.81 -3.91 7.88
N TRP A 13 -10.95 -3.42 7.39
CA TRP A 13 -12.20 -3.29 8.18
C TRP A 13 -13.22 -4.42 7.92
N SER A 14 -12.76 -5.67 7.78
CA SER A 14 -13.61 -6.82 8.06
C SER A 14 -13.59 -7.11 9.56
N GLU A 15 -14.76 -7.12 10.20
CA GLU A 15 -14.97 -7.32 11.63
C GLU A 15 -14.23 -8.54 12.25
N PRO A 16 -13.85 -8.47 13.54
CA PRO A 16 -13.25 -9.57 14.26
C PRO A 16 -14.33 -10.54 14.76
N THR A 17 -14.65 -11.60 14.01
CA THR A 17 -15.39 -12.73 14.60
C THR A 17 -15.04 -14.06 13.94
N ARG A 18 -14.01 -14.73 14.49
CA ARG A 18 -14.15 -16.09 15.04
C ARG A 18 -12.82 -16.55 15.63
N THR A 19 -12.85 -16.67 16.95
CA THR A 19 -11.92 -17.46 17.77
C THR A 19 -11.73 -18.85 17.17
N ILE A 20 -10.56 -19.12 16.58
CA ILE A 20 -10.11 -20.48 16.29
C ILE A 20 -9.31 -20.94 17.51
N PRO A 21 -9.62 -22.13 18.08
CA PRO A 21 -8.97 -22.58 19.30
C PRO A 21 -7.48 -22.84 19.06
N ARG A 22 -6.68 -22.28 19.95
CA ARG A 22 -5.23 -22.46 20.08
C ARG A 22 -4.94 -23.93 20.42
N SER A 23 -4.78 -24.76 19.41
CA SER A 23 -4.25 -26.11 19.55
C SER A 23 -2.72 -26.05 19.62
N THR A 24 -2.18 -26.29 20.81
CA THR A 24 -0.75 -26.48 21.06
C THR A 24 -0.35 -27.88 20.61
N ALA A 25 0.19 -28.01 19.40
CA ALA A 25 0.82 -29.26 18.98
C ALA A 25 2.17 -29.42 19.70
N ARG A 26 2.19 -30.30 20.70
CA ARG A 26 3.40 -30.83 21.35
C ARG A 26 4.37 -31.37 20.29
N TYR A 27 5.63 -30.98 20.43
CA TYR A 27 6.75 -31.58 19.71
C TYR A 27 6.87 -33.05 20.12
N ASN A 28 6.50 -33.96 19.22
CA ASN A 28 6.75 -35.39 19.39
C ASN A 28 7.74 -35.84 18.32
N SER A 29 8.98 -36.06 18.76
CA SER A 29 10.08 -36.56 17.96
C SER A 29 9.83 -38.02 17.56
N GLY A 30 9.74 -38.29 16.25
CA GLY A 30 9.87 -39.63 15.68
C GLY A 30 8.70 -40.10 14.83
N ARG A 31 8.75 -39.89 13.51
CA ARG A 31 8.04 -40.71 12.49
C ARG A 31 8.68 -40.51 11.09
N PRO A 32 8.81 -41.56 10.26
CA PRO A 32 9.68 -41.56 9.07
C PRO A 32 9.10 -40.76 7.90
N ALA A 33 9.99 -40.43 6.94
CA ALA A 33 9.81 -39.61 5.74
C ALA A 33 8.36 -39.54 5.24
N ALA A 34 7.71 -38.40 5.52
CA ALA A 34 6.37 -38.10 5.04
C ALA A 34 6.43 -37.75 3.55
N GLU A 35 5.62 -38.48 2.80
CA GLU A 35 5.20 -38.27 1.42
C GLU A 35 4.91 -36.78 1.13
N PRO A 36 5.30 -36.24 -0.04
CA PRO A 36 5.11 -34.82 -0.35
C PRO A 36 3.62 -34.48 -0.27
N VAL A 37 3.28 -33.59 0.68
CA VAL A 37 1.93 -33.08 0.89
C VAL A 37 1.44 -32.47 -0.42
N ARG A 38 0.52 -33.15 -1.09
CA ARG A 38 -0.27 -32.55 -2.17
C ARG A 38 -1.05 -31.38 -1.56
N PRO A 39 -0.86 -30.14 -2.03
CA PRO A 39 -1.67 -29.03 -1.56
C PRO A 39 -3.16 -29.32 -1.85
N PRO A 40 -4.09 -28.85 -0.99
CA PRO A 40 -5.52 -29.04 -1.20
C PRO A 40 -5.91 -28.47 -2.57
N ALA A 41 -6.65 -29.26 -3.35
CA ALA A 41 -7.20 -28.85 -4.64
C ALA A 41 -8.06 -27.60 -4.42
N GLY A 42 -7.58 -26.44 -4.89
CA GLY A 42 -8.25 -25.15 -4.72
C GLY A 42 -7.41 -24.07 -4.03
N ALA A 43 -6.20 -24.36 -3.54
CA ALA A 43 -5.26 -23.30 -3.17
C ALA A 43 -4.77 -22.59 -4.46
N PRO A 44 -4.82 -21.25 -4.56
CA PRO A 44 -4.25 -20.54 -5.70
C PRO A 44 -2.79 -20.95 -5.85
N ALA A 45 -2.43 -21.44 -7.03
CA ALA A 45 -1.07 -21.84 -7.32
C ALA A 45 -0.13 -20.66 -7.01
N PRO A 46 1.02 -20.89 -6.36
CA PRO A 46 2.00 -19.82 -6.16
C PRO A 46 2.37 -19.27 -7.54
N ALA A 47 2.09 -17.99 -7.78
CA ALA A 47 2.48 -17.32 -9.00
C ALA A 47 4.01 -17.40 -9.09
N LEU A 48 4.51 -18.24 -10.00
CA LEU A 48 5.93 -18.33 -10.33
C LEU A 48 6.30 -17.04 -11.06
N LEU A 49 6.79 -16.05 -10.31
CA LEU A 49 7.30 -14.81 -10.85
C LEU A 49 8.45 -15.11 -11.83
N GLY A 50 8.43 -14.44 -12.98
CA GLY A 50 9.52 -14.53 -13.95
C GLY A 50 10.87 -14.04 -13.36
N ALA A 51 11.99 -14.47 -13.96
CA ALA A 51 13.32 -14.01 -13.55
C ALA A 51 13.53 -12.49 -13.67
N ASP A 52 12.71 -11.84 -14.50
CA ASP A 52 12.72 -10.39 -14.75
C ASP A 52 11.67 -9.64 -13.90
N ALA A 53 11.17 -10.24 -12.81
CA ALA A 53 10.15 -9.62 -11.97
C ALA A 53 10.71 -8.46 -11.15
N HIS A 54 10.08 -7.29 -11.27
CA HIS A 54 10.34 -6.13 -10.44
C HIS A 54 9.45 -6.17 -9.20
N ASP A 55 10.05 -6.35 -8.01
CA ASP A 55 9.35 -6.21 -6.72
C ASP A 55 9.50 -4.78 -6.20
N ILE A 56 8.38 -4.06 -6.22
CA ILE A 56 8.28 -2.70 -5.74
C ILE A 56 7.63 -2.73 -4.37
N ASP A 57 8.48 -2.69 -3.35
CA ASP A 57 8.05 -2.74 -1.96
C ASP A 57 7.66 -1.36 -1.42
N VAL A 58 6.38 -1.19 -1.14
CA VAL A 58 5.82 0.01 -0.51
C VAL A 58 6.26 0.09 0.95
N SER A 59 6.47 -1.05 1.61
CA SER A 59 6.79 -1.12 3.03
C SER A 59 8.21 -0.66 3.36
N ALA A 60 9.19 -0.92 2.48
CA ALA A 60 10.56 -0.44 2.62
C ALA A 60 10.66 1.09 2.72
N ALA A 61 9.87 1.83 1.93
CA ALA A 61 9.85 3.30 1.97
C ALA A 61 9.28 3.85 3.28
N GLY A 62 8.22 3.21 3.80
CA GLY A 62 7.66 3.53 5.12
C GLY A 62 8.64 3.21 6.25
N PHE A 63 9.28 2.04 6.18
CA PHE A 63 10.27 1.60 7.16
C PHE A 63 11.49 2.53 7.24
N ARG A 64 11.99 3.03 6.11
CA ARG A 64 13.11 4.00 6.12
C ARG A 64 12.74 5.30 6.82
N SER A 65 11.53 5.82 6.56
CA SER A 65 11.03 7.02 7.24
C SER A 65 10.87 6.78 8.74
N LEU A 66 10.45 5.58 9.13
CA LEU A 66 10.36 5.15 10.51
C LEU A 66 11.73 5.04 11.19
N LEU A 67 12.73 4.48 10.53
CA LEU A 67 14.09 4.38 11.08
C LEU A 67 14.70 5.77 11.32
N ILE A 68 14.54 6.69 10.38
CA ILE A 68 15.10 8.05 10.50
C ILE A 68 14.33 8.83 11.57
N GLY A 69 13.01 8.93 11.43
CA GLY A 69 12.18 9.72 12.34
C GLY A 69 12.10 9.12 13.74
N GLY A 70 11.86 7.81 13.83
CA GLY A 70 11.87 7.06 15.08
C GLY A 70 13.25 6.99 15.73
N GLY A 71 14.32 6.82 14.95
CA GLY A 71 15.69 6.82 15.46
C GLY A 71 16.09 8.18 16.07
N ILE A 72 15.85 9.28 15.35
CA ILE A 72 16.18 10.63 15.82
C ILE A 72 15.35 10.99 17.07
N SER A 73 14.05 10.73 17.05
CA SER A 73 13.17 11.02 18.19
C SER A 73 13.47 10.13 19.40
N GLY A 74 13.76 8.85 19.19
CA GLY A 74 14.18 7.93 20.26
C GLY A 74 15.49 8.36 20.90
N LEU A 75 16.51 8.68 20.09
CA LEU A 75 17.80 9.18 20.58
C LEU A 75 17.62 10.51 21.34
N GLY A 76 16.84 11.45 20.80
CA GLY A 76 16.54 12.72 21.46
C GLY A 76 15.86 12.53 22.82
N THR A 77 14.93 11.57 22.92
CA THR A 77 14.27 11.21 24.19
C THR A 77 15.28 10.71 25.22
N VAL A 78 16.19 9.81 24.81
CA VAL A 78 17.22 9.24 25.69
C VAL A 78 18.22 10.31 26.14
N LEU A 79 18.67 11.18 25.22
CA LEU A 79 19.61 12.25 25.54
C LEU A 79 19.01 13.28 26.50
N CYS A 80 17.72 13.65 26.32
CA CYS A 80 17.03 14.53 27.26
C CYS A 80 16.89 13.90 28.65
N ALA A 81 16.54 12.61 28.71
CA ALA A 81 16.46 11.87 29.96
C ALA A 81 17.83 11.80 30.68
N ALA A 82 18.91 11.51 29.94
CA ALA A 82 20.27 11.48 30.49
C ALA A 82 20.72 12.87 30.99
N ALA A 83 20.39 13.93 30.26
CA ALA A 83 20.70 15.30 30.66
C ALA A 83 19.95 15.71 31.94
N LEU A 84 18.69 15.31 32.10
CA LEU A 84 17.90 15.55 33.32
C LEU A 84 18.51 14.86 34.55
N VAL A 85 19.06 13.65 34.37
CA VAL A 85 19.73 12.92 35.45
C VAL A 85 21.07 13.55 35.81
N ASN A 86 21.85 14.01 34.83
CA ASN A 86 23.23 14.44 35.05
C ASN A 86 23.40 15.94 35.37
N SER A 87 22.56 16.80 34.78
CA SER A 87 22.71 18.27 34.84
C SER A 87 21.64 18.97 35.69
N GLY A 88 20.70 18.20 36.25
CA GLY A 88 19.57 18.70 37.02
C GLY A 88 18.31 19.00 36.18
N SER A 89 17.19 19.15 36.88
CA SER A 89 15.87 19.34 36.29
C SER A 89 15.66 20.80 35.85
N THR A 90 15.65 21.05 34.54
CA THR A 90 15.12 22.30 33.97
C THR A 90 13.82 22.03 33.22
N VAL A 91 12.87 22.96 33.33
CA VAL A 91 11.55 22.87 32.66
C VAL A 91 11.71 22.70 31.15
N GLY A 92 12.71 23.34 30.55
CA GLY A 92 13.00 23.21 29.12
C GLY A 92 13.36 21.78 28.69
N LEU A 93 14.18 21.07 29.48
CA LEU A 93 14.55 19.68 29.18
C LEU A 93 13.34 18.74 29.25
N TRP A 94 12.41 18.97 30.19
CA TRP A 94 11.16 18.20 30.27
C TRP A 94 10.28 18.40 29.04
N ILE A 95 10.16 19.65 28.55
CA ILE A 95 9.40 19.94 27.33
C ILE A 95 9.99 19.20 26.13
N TRP A 96 11.31 19.25 25.96
CA TRP A 96 11.99 18.55 24.87
C TRP A 96 11.87 17.03 24.99
N GLN A 97 12.01 16.47 26.19
CA GLN A 97 11.83 15.03 26.42
C GLN A 97 10.41 14.59 26.06
N LEU A 98 9.39 15.36 26.45
CA LEU A 98 8.00 15.04 26.17
C LEU A 98 7.70 15.15 24.67
N LEU A 99 8.22 16.19 24.01
CA LEU A 99 8.10 16.34 22.56
C LEU A 99 8.71 15.15 21.80
N PHE A 100 9.98 14.83 22.07
CA PHE A 100 10.65 13.70 21.43
C PHE A 100 9.98 12.36 21.79
N GLY A 101 9.55 12.19 23.04
CA GLY A 101 8.88 10.98 23.51
C GLY A 101 7.54 10.76 22.82
N VAL A 102 6.72 11.80 22.66
CA VAL A 102 5.44 11.72 21.92
C VAL A 102 5.66 11.41 20.45
N VAL A 103 6.63 12.07 19.80
CA VAL A 103 6.96 11.79 18.39
C VAL A 103 7.48 10.35 18.23
N PHE A 104 8.35 9.90 19.14
CA PHE A 104 8.87 8.53 19.13
C PHE A 104 7.75 7.52 19.32
N LEU A 105 6.85 7.73 20.29
CA LEU A 105 5.70 6.86 20.53
C LEU A 105 4.78 6.81 19.32
N TRP A 106 4.55 7.95 18.65
CA TRP A 106 3.81 8.01 17.40
C TRP A 106 4.43 7.10 16.32
N PHE A 107 5.76 7.16 16.14
CA PHE A 107 6.46 6.28 15.20
C PHE A 107 6.35 4.80 15.59
N VAL A 108 6.51 4.47 16.88
CA VAL A 108 6.38 3.09 17.37
C VAL A 108 4.97 2.55 17.13
N MET A 109 3.93 3.34 17.39
CA MET A 109 2.54 2.94 17.15
C MET A 109 2.23 2.83 15.64
N GLY A 110 2.78 3.71 14.81
CA GLY A 110 2.66 3.68 13.35
C GLY A 110 3.42 2.52 12.68
N SER A 111 4.42 1.94 13.35
CA SER A 111 5.28 0.88 12.81
C SER A 111 4.52 -0.37 12.36
N ARG A 112 3.48 -0.76 13.11
CA ARG A 112 2.69 -1.97 12.83
C ARG A 112 2.00 -1.94 11.47
N GLY A 113 1.58 -0.76 11.01
CA GLY A 113 0.96 -0.61 9.69
C GLY A 113 1.99 -0.66 8.55
N MET A 114 3.22 -0.20 8.82
CA MET A 114 4.31 -0.15 7.84
C MET A 114 5.01 -1.49 7.63
N LEU A 115 4.99 -2.39 8.61
CA LEU A 115 5.59 -3.73 8.52
C LEU A 115 4.71 -4.76 7.78
N ARG A 116 3.50 -4.37 7.36
CA ARG A 116 2.64 -5.22 6.53
C ARG A 116 3.15 -5.15 5.09
N GLY A 117 3.84 -6.18 4.63
CA GLY A 117 4.43 -6.28 3.29
C GLY A 117 3.43 -5.97 2.20
N ARG A 118 3.46 -4.72 1.72
CA ARG A 118 2.59 -4.17 0.69
C ARG A 118 3.45 -3.76 -0.48
N GLY A 119 3.00 -4.01 -1.70
CA GLY A 119 3.83 -3.79 -2.85
C GLY A 119 3.14 -4.07 -4.16
N PHE A 120 3.92 -3.93 -5.22
CA PHE A 120 3.54 -4.35 -6.55
C PHE A 120 4.63 -5.26 -7.07
N LEU A 121 4.24 -6.36 -7.71
CA LEU A 121 5.14 -7.19 -8.46
C LEU A 121 4.76 -7.00 -9.93
N ILE A 122 5.75 -6.74 -10.77
CA ILE A 122 5.53 -6.49 -12.19
C ILE A 122 6.46 -7.44 -12.94
N ASP A 123 5.90 -8.28 -13.79
CA ASP A 123 6.67 -9.15 -14.66
C ASP A 123 6.05 -9.20 -16.06
N ARG A 124 6.67 -9.95 -16.98
CA ARG A 124 6.18 -10.04 -18.36
C ARG A 124 4.81 -10.71 -18.51
N SER A 125 4.36 -11.50 -17.53
CA SER A 125 3.03 -12.10 -17.54
C SER A 125 1.97 -11.12 -17.09
N GLY A 126 2.27 -10.28 -16.10
CA GLY A 126 1.24 -9.43 -15.56
C GLY A 126 1.67 -8.42 -14.51
N PHE A 127 0.65 -7.79 -13.96
CA PHE A 127 0.71 -6.89 -12.84
C PHE A 127 0.13 -7.57 -11.61
N TYR A 128 0.85 -7.52 -10.49
CA TYR A 128 0.41 -8.13 -9.24
C TYR A 128 0.39 -7.10 -8.11
N ALA A 129 -0.77 -6.91 -7.50
CA ALA A 129 -0.91 -6.13 -6.27
C ALA A 129 -0.67 -7.03 -5.05
N ARG A 130 0.39 -6.77 -4.30
CA ARG A 130 0.69 -7.44 -3.03
C ARG A 130 0.10 -6.66 -1.87
N THR A 131 -0.81 -7.30 -1.13
CA THR A 131 -1.38 -6.80 0.12
C THR A 131 -1.10 -7.77 1.27
N THR A 132 -1.58 -7.45 2.47
CA THR A 132 -1.34 -8.26 3.66
C THR A 132 -1.96 -9.66 3.51
N GLY A 133 -1.15 -10.66 3.15
CA GLY A 133 -1.59 -12.05 3.03
C GLY A 133 -2.25 -12.42 1.70
N GLU A 134 -2.28 -11.49 0.72
CA GLU A 134 -2.90 -11.72 -0.58
C GLU A 134 -2.06 -11.09 -1.69
N VAL A 135 -1.85 -11.84 -2.77
CA VAL A 135 -1.26 -11.35 -4.02
C VAL A 135 -2.29 -11.55 -5.11
N VAL A 136 -2.76 -10.44 -5.67
CA VAL A 136 -3.74 -10.43 -6.75
C VAL A 136 -3.03 -10.14 -8.05
N GLY A 137 -3.04 -11.08 -8.98
CA GLY A 137 -2.40 -10.96 -10.29
C GLY A 137 -3.39 -10.71 -11.41
N VAL A 138 -3.00 -9.86 -12.35
CA VAL A 138 -3.76 -9.52 -13.55
C VAL A 138 -2.84 -9.63 -14.76
N ASP A 139 -3.24 -10.40 -15.77
CA ASP A 139 -2.47 -10.53 -17.01
C ASP A 139 -2.49 -9.20 -17.80
N TRP A 140 -1.35 -8.84 -18.42
CA TRP A 140 -1.25 -7.64 -19.25
C TRP A 140 -2.25 -7.57 -20.41
N ARG A 141 -2.76 -8.72 -20.87
CA ARG A 141 -3.80 -8.82 -21.91
C ARG A 141 -5.14 -8.30 -21.43
N GLU A 142 -5.43 -8.43 -20.15
CA GLU A 142 -6.67 -7.97 -19.51
C GLU A 142 -6.63 -6.47 -19.16
N ILE A 143 -5.44 -5.87 -19.25
CA ILE A 143 -5.23 -4.45 -18.98
C ILE A 143 -5.15 -3.70 -20.30
N GLN A 144 -6.01 -2.71 -20.52
CA GLN A 144 -5.89 -1.82 -21.67
C GLN A 144 -4.73 -0.85 -21.48
N ALA A 145 -4.68 -0.22 -20.31
CA ALA A 145 -3.76 0.86 -20.01
C ALA A 145 -3.46 0.97 -18.51
N VAL A 146 -2.30 1.54 -18.20
CA VAL A 146 -1.88 1.88 -16.84
C VAL A 146 -1.27 3.27 -16.84
N GLY A 147 -1.61 4.07 -15.84
CA GLY A 147 -1.05 5.41 -15.67
C GLY A 147 -1.00 5.85 -14.22
N ILE A 148 -0.34 6.97 -13.97
CA ILE A 148 -0.29 7.59 -12.64
C ILE A 148 -1.09 8.89 -12.65
N GLY A 149 -2.20 8.86 -11.92
CA GLY A 149 -3.07 10.00 -11.72
C GLY A 149 -2.61 10.87 -10.55
N THR A 150 -2.55 12.18 -10.78
CA THR A 150 -2.13 13.17 -9.77
C THR A 150 -3.26 14.16 -9.45
N LEU A 151 -3.52 14.43 -8.17
CA LEU A 151 -4.43 15.51 -7.74
C LEU A 151 -3.62 16.74 -7.30
N PRO A 152 -4.14 17.96 -7.55
CA PRO A 152 -3.53 19.18 -7.05
C PRO A 152 -3.55 19.25 -5.52
N TRP A 153 -2.76 20.17 -4.97
CA TRP A 153 -2.72 20.42 -3.52
C TRP A 153 -4.05 20.98 -2.98
N ILE A 154 -4.71 21.81 -3.79
CA ILE A 154 -5.98 22.46 -3.48
C ILE A 154 -6.90 22.22 -4.66
N GLU A 155 -8.12 21.76 -4.38
CA GLU A 155 -9.18 21.60 -5.37
C GLU A 155 -10.52 21.94 -4.72
N ASN A 156 -11.43 22.57 -5.45
CA ASN A 156 -12.74 22.99 -4.93
C ASN A 156 -12.63 23.81 -3.61
N LYS A 157 -11.62 24.69 -3.53
CA LYS A 157 -11.28 25.53 -2.36
C LYS A 157 -10.96 24.74 -1.08
N ARG A 158 -10.61 23.46 -1.17
CA ARG A 158 -10.24 22.61 -0.02
C ARG A 158 -8.87 21.96 -0.23
N PRO A 159 -8.08 21.78 0.84
CA PRO A 159 -6.85 21.01 0.76
C PRO A 159 -7.16 19.56 0.46
N VAL A 160 -6.43 18.96 -0.49
CA VAL A 160 -6.57 17.55 -0.84
C VAL A 160 -5.70 16.70 0.09
N ASN A 161 -6.25 15.62 0.64
CA ASN A 161 -5.50 14.70 1.50
C ASN A 161 -4.27 14.17 0.73
N PRO A 162 -3.03 14.35 1.27
CA PRO A 162 -1.79 13.89 0.63
C PRO A 162 -1.83 12.46 0.11
N GLU A 163 -2.42 11.53 0.87
CA GLU A 163 -2.51 10.10 0.51
C GLU A 163 -3.36 9.84 -0.72
N ARG A 164 -4.30 10.74 -1.05
CA ARG A 164 -5.17 10.60 -2.22
C ARG A 164 -4.53 11.15 -3.49
N ARG A 165 -3.46 11.95 -3.35
CA ARG A 165 -2.95 12.77 -4.43
C ARG A 165 -2.31 11.97 -5.54
N LEU A 166 -1.58 10.92 -5.19
CA LEU A 166 -0.97 10.03 -6.16
C LEU A 166 -1.73 8.71 -6.17
N ALA A 167 -2.04 8.20 -7.35
CA ALA A 167 -2.56 6.86 -7.50
C ALA A 167 -2.09 6.24 -8.82
N LEU A 168 -1.76 4.95 -8.77
CA LEU A 168 -1.68 4.11 -9.94
C LEU A 168 -3.11 3.75 -10.34
N GLU A 169 -3.46 3.92 -11.61
CA GLU A 169 -4.76 3.57 -12.16
C GLU A 169 -4.58 2.54 -13.27
N ILE A 170 -5.36 1.46 -13.17
CA ILE A 170 -5.39 0.37 -14.15
C ILE A 170 -6.75 0.41 -14.85
N TYR A 171 -6.70 0.42 -16.18
CA TYR A 171 -7.88 0.43 -17.04
C TYR A 171 -8.06 -0.96 -17.65
N PRO A 172 -9.20 -1.63 -17.40
CA PRO A 172 -9.47 -2.95 -17.94
C PRO A 172 -9.65 -2.91 -19.46
N ALA A 173 -9.29 -3.99 -20.15
CA ALA A 173 -9.46 -4.15 -21.60
C ALA A 173 -10.89 -4.47 -22.01
N ASP A 174 -11.67 -5.08 -21.11
CA ASP A 174 -13.04 -5.50 -21.37
C ASP A 174 -13.91 -5.40 -20.09
N PRO A 175 -15.24 -5.29 -20.24
CA PRO A 175 -16.16 -5.15 -19.12
C PRO A 175 -16.27 -6.41 -18.24
N GLY A 176 -15.86 -7.59 -18.73
CA GLY A 176 -15.88 -8.83 -17.95
C GLY A 176 -14.75 -8.92 -16.91
N PHE A 177 -13.87 -7.92 -16.85
CA PHE A 177 -12.75 -7.86 -15.92
C PHE A 177 -13.20 -7.92 -14.45
N ALA A 178 -14.28 -7.21 -14.09
CA ALA A 178 -14.77 -7.17 -12.72
C ALA A 178 -15.27 -8.54 -12.24
N GLU A 179 -15.87 -9.33 -13.14
CA GLU A 179 -16.34 -10.69 -12.82
C GLU A 179 -15.19 -11.68 -12.63
N ARG A 180 -14.09 -11.49 -13.36
CA ARG A 180 -12.89 -12.34 -13.26
C ARG A 180 -12.02 -12.01 -12.04
N HIS A 181 -12.05 -10.76 -11.59
CA HIS A 181 -11.25 -10.26 -10.47
C HIS A 181 -12.11 -9.59 -9.38
N PRO A 182 -13.03 -10.33 -8.73
CA PRO A 182 -13.87 -9.78 -7.66
C PRO A 182 -13.04 -9.24 -6.48
N GLU A 183 -11.83 -9.74 -6.25
CA GLU A 183 -10.89 -9.25 -5.24
C GLU A 183 -10.39 -7.82 -5.49
N LEU A 184 -10.48 -7.33 -6.74
CA LEU A 184 -10.09 -5.98 -7.12
C LEU A 184 -11.20 -4.94 -6.90
N GLU A 185 -12.44 -5.38 -6.66
CA GLU A 185 -13.62 -4.52 -6.54
C GLU A 185 -13.45 -3.42 -5.47
N ARG A 186 -12.70 -3.72 -4.40
CA ARG A 186 -12.39 -2.75 -3.33
C ARG A 186 -11.63 -1.51 -3.80
N TRP A 187 -11.02 -1.55 -4.99
CA TRP A 187 -10.31 -0.44 -5.63
C TRP A 187 -11.01 0.08 -6.89
N TRP A 188 -12.16 -0.48 -7.25
CA TRP A 188 -12.91 -0.03 -8.41
C TRP A 188 -13.42 1.40 -8.21
N VAL A 189 -13.32 2.19 -9.27
CA VAL A 189 -13.79 3.57 -9.34
C VAL A 189 -14.37 3.83 -10.72
N GLU A 190 -15.62 4.27 -10.74
CA GLU A 190 -16.28 4.78 -11.94
C GLU A 190 -16.24 6.31 -11.93
N GLU A 191 -15.44 6.89 -12.84
CA GLU A 191 -15.32 8.33 -13.05
C GLU A 191 -15.23 8.63 -14.55
N PRO A 192 -15.56 9.84 -15.03
CA PRO A 192 -15.33 10.21 -16.43
C PRO A 192 -13.87 9.99 -16.85
N PRO A 193 -13.59 9.48 -18.06
CA PRO A 193 -12.22 9.23 -18.51
C PRO A 193 -11.41 10.52 -18.48
N THR A 194 -10.27 10.49 -17.77
CA THR A 194 -9.34 11.62 -17.72
C THR A 194 -8.43 11.64 -18.94
N VAL A 195 -8.25 10.48 -19.58
CA VAL A 195 -7.47 10.28 -20.79
C VAL A 195 -8.43 9.84 -21.90
N GLN A 196 -8.30 10.47 -23.06
CA GLN A 196 -9.19 10.22 -24.20
C GLN A 196 -9.01 8.79 -24.71
N GLY A 197 -10.11 8.07 -24.98
CA GLY A 197 -10.09 6.70 -25.50
C GLY A 197 -9.91 5.60 -24.46
N LEU A 198 -9.86 5.93 -23.16
CA LEU A 198 -9.87 4.96 -22.06
C LEU A 198 -11.28 4.78 -21.47
N PRO A 199 -11.58 3.61 -20.89
CA PRO A 199 -12.85 3.35 -20.24
C PRO A 199 -13.02 4.23 -18.99
N PRO A 200 -14.27 4.52 -18.59
CA PRO A 200 -14.56 5.23 -17.35
C PRO A 200 -14.18 4.40 -16.12
N ASP A 201 -14.38 3.09 -16.22
CA ASP A 201 -14.05 2.11 -15.18
C ASP A 201 -12.54 1.95 -15.03
N ARG A 202 -12.07 2.08 -13.80
CA ARG A 202 -10.65 1.88 -13.48
C ARG A 202 -10.45 1.40 -12.05
N TYR A 203 -9.32 0.76 -11.81
CA TYR A 203 -8.91 0.31 -10.49
C TYR A 203 -7.80 1.22 -9.96
N ARG A 204 -8.03 1.81 -8.78
CA ARG A 204 -7.21 2.91 -8.25
C ARG A 204 -6.45 2.47 -7.00
N PHE A 205 -5.13 2.36 -7.14
CA PHE A 205 -4.21 2.06 -6.04
C PHE A 205 -3.50 3.36 -5.63
N HIS A 206 -3.87 3.91 -4.47
CA HIS A 206 -3.23 5.13 -3.98
C HIS A 206 -1.72 4.89 -3.74
N LEU A 207 -0.87 5.89 -3.89
CA LEU A 207 0.57 5.71 -3.66
C LEU A 207 0.97 6.57 -2.46
N PRO A 208 1.90 6.10 -1.59
CA PRO A 208 2.33 6.90 -0.45
C PRO A 208 2.87 8.25 -0.93
N PRO A 209 2.42 9.35 -0.31
CA PRO A 209 2.94 10.67 -0.65
C PRO A 209 4.44 10.71 -0.28
N PHE A 210 5.24 11.37 -1.11
CA PHE A 210 6.68 11.58 -0.88
C PHE A 210 7.58 10.32 -0.94
N SER A 211 7.15 9.29 -1.67
CA SER A 211 7.98 8.12 -1.98
C SER A 211 8.57 8.18 -3.40
N ARG A 212 9.65 7.42 -3.65
CA ARG A 212 10.17 7.18 -5.02
C ARG A 212 9.31 6.21 -5.82
N LEU A 213 8.41 5.51 -5.13
CA LEU A 213 7.57 4.45 -5.65
C LEU A 213 6.78 4.79 -6.94
N PRO A 214 6.22 6.01 -7.13
CA PRO A 214 5.59 6.36 -8.40
C PRO A 214 6.58 6.35 -9.58
N LYS A 215 7.84 6.73 -9.34
CA LYS A 215 8.88 6.69 -10.37
C LYS A 215 9.32 5.25 -10.62
N ASP A 216 9.56 4.47 -9.56
CA ASP A 216 9.97 3.07 -9.69
C ASP A 216 8.89 2.23 -10.42
N LEU A 217 7.61 2.50 -10.15
CA LEU A 217 6.48 1.91 -10.89
C LEU A 217 6.46 2.31 -12.36
N GLU A 218 6.64 3.60 -12.65
CA GLU A 218 6.70 4.07 -14.03
C GLU A 218 7.85 3.39 -14.79
N ASP A 219 9.05 3.36 -14.20
CA ASP A 219 10.23 2.79 -14.83
C ASP A 219 10.01 1.27 -15.09
N ALA A 220 9.46 0.52 -14.12
CA ALA A 220 9.16 -0.90 -14.27
C ALA A 220 8.07 -1.19 -15.33
N ILE A 221 7.00 -0.41 -15.36
CA ILE A 221 5.92 -0.59 -16.35
C ILE A 221 6.44 -0.24 -17.75
N ARG A 222 7.24 0.82 -17.88
CA ARG A 222 7.82 1.21 -19.17
C ARG A 222 8.83 0.21 -19.69
N ASP A 223 9.54 -0.48 -18.81
CA ASP A 223 10.47 -1.56 -19.16
C ASP A 223 9.74 -2.82 -19.64
N ILE A 224 8.71 -3.26 -18.90
CA ILE A 224 8.02 -4.53 -19.16
C ILE A 224 6.89 -4.40 -20.20
N ALA A 225 6.07 -3.36 -20.10
CA ALA A 225 4.84 -3.19 -20.86
C ALA A 225 4.68 -1.75 -21.38
N PRO A 226 5.63 -1.21 -22.17
CA PRO A 226 5.63 0.18 -22.62
C PRO A 226 4.35 0.57 -23.37
N GLN A 227 3.77 -0.36 -24.15
CA GLN A 227 2.53 -0.16 -24.90
C GLN A 227 1.29 0.06 -24.00
N LYS A 228 1.35 -0.34 -22.73
CA LYS A 228 0.25 -0.16 -21.76
C LYS A 228 0.39 1.15 -20.99
N TRP A 229 1.56 1.79 -21.01
CA TRP A 229 1.81 3.00 -20.25
C TRP A 229 1.21 4.23 -20.93
N VAL A 230 0.24 4.88 -20.27
CA VAL A 230 -0.38 6.13 -20.76
C VAL A 230 0.23 7.39 -20.17
N GLY A 231 1.23 7.26 -19.31
CA GLY A 231 1.91 8.39 -18.70
C GLY A 231 1.31 8.85 -17.37
N ARG A 232 1.79 10.02 -16.95
CA ARG A 232 1.26 10.73 -15.79
C ARG A 232 0.24 11.77 -16.25
N TYR A 233 -0.90 11.82 -15.60
CA TYR A 233 -1.93 12.80 -15.90
C TYR A 233 -2.51 13.43 -14.64
N ARG A 234 -3.20 14.55 -14.83
CA ARG A 234 -3.87 15.27 -13.76
C ARG A 234 -5.30 14.82 -13.67
N ARG A 235 -5.72 14.45 -12.46
CA ARG A 235 -7.10 14.09 -12.13
C ARG A 235 -7.79 15.29 -11.50
N HIS A 236 -9.10 15.17 -11.43
CA HIS A 236 -9.96 16.14 -10.78
C HIS A 236 -10.86 15.43 -9.77
N LEU A 237 -11.02 16.02 -8.59
CA LEU A 237 -12.06 15.59 -7.67
C LEU A 237 -13.43 15.88 -8.29
N PRO A 238 -14.42 14.98 -8.10
CA PRO A 238 -15.78 15.25 -8.54
C PRO A 238 -16.29 16.56 -7.93
N PRO A 239 -17.12 17.32 -8.67
CA PRO A 239 -17.67 18.56 -8.16
C PRO A 239 -18.46 18.30 -6.88
N PRO A 240 -18.44 19.21 -5.89
CA PRO A 240 -19.27 19.08 -4.71
C PRO A 240 -20.76 19.02 -5.13
N PRO A 241 -21.60 18.26 -4.42
CA PRO A 241 -23.03 18.25 -4.68
C PRO A 241 -23.56 19.69 -4.58
N GLN A 242 -24.24 20.16 -5.63
CA GLN A 242 -24.92 21.44 -5.63
C GLN A 242 -26.07 21.33 -4.64
N GLY A 243 -25.98 22.08 -3.54
CA GLY A 243 -27.01 22.22 -2.53
C GLY A 243 -27.60 23.62 -2.55
#